data_AF-A0A815EYT9-F1
#
_entry.id   AF-A0A815EYT9-F1
#
_cell.length_a   1.000
_cell.length_b   1.000
_cell.length_c   1.000
_cell.angle_alpha   90.00
_cell.angle_beta   90.00
_cell.angle_gamma   90.00
#
_symmetry.space_group_name_H-M   'P 1'
#
loop_
_entity.id
_entity.type
_entity.pdbx_description
1 polymer ?
#
loop_
_entity_poly.entity_id
_entity_poly.type
_entity_poly.pdbx_seq_one_letter_code
_entity_poly.pdbx_strand_id
1 'polypeptide(L)'
;METWKVVALVQIALFTIILFFTLIYSISILFIHHRNNILILNICITATITCIYFIIYFILYIFNQNLLFTEHWCHILLYAYNISSIGIPFSFVAISVHRYFSIIYHTKRFFKTKQWIIICISSQWITELIISLPFLLRKGQVSIRKLF
;
A
#
# COMPACT_ATOMS: atom_id res chain seq x y z
N MET A 1 -3.52 2.15 -32.25
CA MET A 1 -3.58 1.63 -30.88
C MET A 1 -2.74 2.57 -30.02
N GLU A 2 -3.37 3.31 -29.11
CA GLU A 2 -2.69 4.40 -28.41
C GLU A 2 -1.62 3.84 -27.46
N THR A 3 -0.40 4.33 -27.58
CA THR A 3 0.79 3.83 -26.86
C THR A 3 0.60 3.77 -25.34
N TRP A 4 -0.22 4.66 -24.77
CA TRP A 4 -0.55 4.69 -23.35
C TRP A 4 -1.36 3.48 -22.87
N LYS A 5 -2.21 2.88 -23.71
CA LYS A 5 -2.98 1.66 -23.37
C LYS A 5 -2.07 0.46 -23.21
N VAL A 6 -1.03 0.37 -24.04
CA VAL A 6 -0.03 -0.71 -23.97
C VAL A 6 0.73 -0.64 -22.64
N VAL A 7 1.14 0.57 -22.23
CA VAL A 7 1.84 0.77 -20.95
C VAL A 7 0.96 0.35 -19.77
N ALA A 8 -0.31 0.76 -19.75
CA ALA A 8 -1.23 0.39 -18.68
C ALA A 8 -1.48 -1.13 -18.61
N LEU A 9 -1.58 -1.82 -19.75
CA LEU A 9 -1.71 -3.29 -19.78
C LEU A 9 -0.47 -4.01 -19.23
N VAL A 10 0.72 -3.53 -19.59
CA VAL A 10 1.98 -4.07 -19.03
C VAL A 10 2.03 -3.87 -17.52
N GLN A 11 1.64 -2.69 -17.02
CA GLN A 11 1.56 -2.43 -15.58
C GLN A 11 0.58 -3.36 -14.87
N ILE A 12 -0.63 -3.57 -15.42
CA ILE A 12 -1.61 -4.52 -14.87
C ILE A 12 -1.03 -5.93 -14.80
N ALA A 13 -0.36 -6.39 -15.86
CA ALA A 13 0.26 -7.72 -15.89
C ALA A 13 1.33 -7.86 -14.80
N LEU A 14 2.21 -6.86 -14.65
CA LEU A 14 3.24 -6.84 -13.62
C LEU A 14 2.64 -6.88 -12.20
N PHE A 15 1.66 -6.03 -11.91
CA PHE A 15 1.01 -6.03 -10.59
C PHE A 15 0.25 -7.33 -10.31
N THR A 16 -0.32 -7.98 -11.33
CA THR A 16 -0.99 -9.28 -11.17
C THR A 16 0.01 -10.38 -10.82
N ILE A 17 1.19 -10.39 -11.46
CA ILE A 17 2.26 -11.34 -11.15
C ILE A 17 2.78 -11.11 -9.73
N ILE A 18 3.01 -9.86 -9.34
CA ILE A 18 3.44 -9.51 -7.97
C ILE A 18 2.38 -9.95 -6.96
N LEU A 19 1.10 -9.67 -7.23
CA LEU A 19 -0.02 -10.09 -6.39
C LEU A 19 -0.01 -11.62 -6.18
N PHE A 20 0.15 -12.39 -7.26
CA PHE A 20 0.22 -13.84 -7.18
C PHE A 20 1.37 -14.33 -6.27
N PHE A 21 2.59 -13.81 -6.47
CA PHE A 21 3.74 -14.17 -5.63
C PHE A 21 3.56 -13.76 -4.16
N THR A 22 3.03 -12.56 -3.91
CA THR A 22 2.80 -12.08 -2.53
C THR A 22 1.76 -12.91 -1.80
N LEU A 23 0.71 -13.39 -2.49
CA LEU A 23 -0.28 -14.29 -1.91
C LEU A 23 0.31 -15.67 -1.60
N ILE A 24 1.06 -16.28 -2.52
CA ILE A 24 1.76 -17.55 -2.26
C ILE A 24 2.67 -17.42 -1.05
N TYR A 25 3.42 -16.31 -0.95
CA TYR A 25 4.35 -16.09 0.13
C TYR A 25 3.63 -15.84 1.47
N SER A 26 2.52 -15.10 1.45
CA SER A 26 1.67 -14.89 2.64
C SER A 26 1.11 -16.21 3.17
N ILE A 27 0.59 -17.06 2.27
CA ILE A 27 0.08 -18.38 2.61
C ILE A 27 1.20 -19.25 3.20
N SER A 28 2.37 -19.27 2.56
CA SER A 28 3.53 -20.01 3.06
C SER A 28 3.94 -19.57 4.48
N ILE A 29 3.89 -18.27 4.76
CA ILE A 29 4.17 -17.71 6.08
C ILE A 29 3.13 -18.13 7.12
N LEU A 30 1.84 -18.18 6.75
CA LEU A 30 0.78 -18.61 7.66
C LEU A 30 0.98 -20.07 8.10
N PHE A 31 1.52 -20.92 7.23
CA PHE A 31 1.86 -22.30 7.56
C PHE A 31 3.12 -22.44 8.42
N ILE A 32 4.11 -21.54 8.29
CA ILE A 32 5.35 -21.56 9.07
C ILE A 32 5.21 -20.59 10.25
N HIS A 33 4.76 -21.09 11.41
CA HIS A 33 4.48 -20.24 12.58
C HIS A 33 5.75 -19.75 13.30
N HIS A 34 6.29 -18.60 12.91
CA HIS A 34 7.42 -17.94 13.60
C HIS A 34 7.14 -16.45 13.88
N ARG A 35 7.57 -15.94 15.05
CA ARG A 35 7.21 -14.56 15.51
C ARG A 35 7.62 -13.46 14.54
N ASN A 36 8.80 -13.56 13.93
CA ASN A 36 9.27 -12.58 12.95
C ASN A 36 8.46 -12.58 11.65
N ASN A 37 7.70 -13.65 11.39
CA ASN A 37 6.94 -13.77 10.17
C ASN A 37 5.72 -12.84 10.15
N ILE A 38 5.28 -12.32 11.31
CA ILE A 38 4.16 -11.37 11.40
C ILE A 38 4.50 -10.04 10.73
N LEU A 39 5.72 -9.53 10.90
CA LEU A 39 6.16 -8.29 10.26
C LEU A 39 6.33 -8.47 8.74
N ILE A 40 6.81 -9.64 8.32
CA ILE A 40 6.92 -9.99 6.90
C ILE A 40 5.51 -10.14 6.29
N LEU A 41 4.58 -10.77 7.01
CA LEU A 41 3.18 -10.87 6.61
C LEU A 41 2.55 -9.49 6.42
N ASN A 42 2.86 -8.52 7.30
CA ASN A 42 2.41 -7.14 7.14
C ASN A 42 2.91 -6.52 5.82
N ILE A 43 4.19 -6.69 5.46
CA ILE A 43 4.70 -6.26 4.15
C ILE A 43 3.89 -6.88 3.01
N CYS A 44 3.58 -8.17 3.12
CA CYS A 44 2.83 -8.87 2.07
C CYS A 44 1.39 -8.39 1.96
N ILE A 45 0.73 -8.10 3.09
CA ILE A 45 -0.62 -7.50 3.13
C ILE A 45 -0.58 -6.11 2.49
N THR A 46 0.38 -5.26 2.87
CA THR A 46 0.53 -3.92 2.29
C THR A 46 0.80 -3.98 0.79
N ALA A 47 1.65 -4.92 0.34
CA ALA A 47 1.91 -5.15 -1.08
C ALA A 47 0.66 -5.64 -1.82
N THR A 48 -0.12 -6.52 -1.21
CA THR A 48 -1.40 -7.04 -1.75
C THR A 48 -2.38 -5.89 -1.96
N ILE A 49 -2.60 -5.05 -0.94
CA ILE A 49 -3.49 -3.89 -1.01
C ILE A 49 -3.03 -2.91 -2.10
N THR A 50 -1.73 -2.63 -2.16
CA THR A 50 -1.11 -1.76 -3.17
C THR A 50 -1.33 -2.30 -4.59
N CYS A 51 -1.10 -3.59 -4.82
CA CYS A 51 -1.30 -4.21 -6.14
C CYS A 51 -2.77 -4.18 -6.55
N ILE A 52 -3.70 -4.52 -5.64
CA ILE A 52 -5.14 -4.47 -5.90
C ILE A 52 -5.55 -3.06 -6.28
N TYR A 53 -5.10 -2.05 -5.53
CA TYR A 53 -5.37 -0.64 -5.84
C TYR A 53 -4.91 -0.27 -7.25
N PHE A 54 -3.64 -0.56 -7.60
CA PHE A 54 -3.11 -0.19 -8.92
C PHE A 54 -3.79 -0.95 -10.06
N ILE A 55 -4.10 -2.23 -9.88
CA ILE A 55 -4.87 -3.01 -10.87
C ILE A 55 -6.23 -2.35 -11.13
N ILE A 56 -6.98 -2.04 -10.07
CA ILE A 56 -8.29 -1.38 -10.19
C ILE A 56 -8.14 -0.01 -10.86
N TYR A 57 -7.15 0.79 -10.45
CA TYR A 57 -6.89 2.11 -11.02
C TYR A 57 -6.63 2.04 -12.53
N PHE A 58 -5.75 1.14 -12.99
CA PHE A 58 -5.44 1.02 -14.42
C PHE A 58 -6.60 0.43 -15.23
N ILE A 59 -7.38 -0.48 -14.66
CA ILE A 59 -8.61 -0.98 -15.31
C ILE A 59 -9.61 0.17 -15.50
N LEU A 60 -9.87 0.96 -14.46
CA LEU A 60 -10.76 2.13 -14.56
C LEU A 60 -10.21 3.16 -15.56
N TYR A 61 -8.90 3.35 -15.62
CA TYR A 61 -8.26 4.27 -16.55
C TYR A 61 -8.38 3.84 -18.02
N ILE A 62 -8.42 2.54 -18.30
CA ILE A 62 -8.61 2.01 -19.66
C ILE A 62 -10.08 2.03 -20.07
N PHE A 63 -10.97 1.56 -19.19
CA PHE A 63 -12.35 1.26 -19.56
C PHE A 63 -13.38 2.33 -19.16
N ASN A 64 -13.13 3.09 -18.08
CA ASN A 64 -14.12 3.98 -17.47
C ASN A 64 -13.49 5.29 -16.98
N GLN A 65 -12.81 6.01 -17.88
CA GLN A 65 -12.16 7.28 -17.59
C GLN A 65 -13.11 8.32 -16.96
N ASN A 66 -14.37 8.36 -17.41
CA ASN A 66 -15.37 9.30 -16.90
C ASN A 66 -15.63 9.15 -15.39
N LEU A 67 -15.50 7.93 -14.84
CA LEU A 67 -15.67 7.69 -13.40
C LEU A 67 -14.51 8.34 -12.60
N LEU A 68 -13.28 8.25 -13.12
CA LEU A 68 -12.08 8.79 -12.48
C LEU A 68 -12.09 10.32 -12.38
N PHE A 69 -12.73 10.99 -13.33
CA PHE A 69 -12.78 12.45 -13.41
C PHE A 69 -13.93 13.09 -12.61
N THR A 70 -14.73 12.30 -11.91
CA THR A 70 -15.67 12.85 -10.92
C THR A 70 -14.93 13.32 -9.68
N GLU A 71 -15.32 14.47 -9.14
CA GLU A 71 -14.61 15.15 -8.03
C GLU A 71 -14.42 14.22 -6.82
N HIS A 72 -15.47 13.52 -6.39
CA HIS A 72 -15.40 12.61 -5.25
C HIS A 72 -14.45 11.43 -5.46
N TRP A 73 -14.53 10.76 -6.61
CA TRP A 73 -13.66 9.61 -6.90
C TRP A 73 -12.21 10.04 -7.10
N CYS A 74 -11.97 11.24 -7.66
CA CYS A 74 -10.63 11.79 -7.81
C CYS A 74 -9.93 11.96 -6.45
N HIS A 75 -10.61 12.55 -5.46
CA HIS A 75 -10.05 12.73 -4.12
C HIS A 75 -9.80 11.39 -3.40
N ILE A 76 -10.75 10.46 -3.48
CA ILE A 76 -10.61 9.13 -2.85
C ILE A 76 -9.46 8.35 -3.48
N LEU A 77 -9.35 8.37 -4.82
CA LEU A 77 -8.28 7.68 -5.53
C LEU A 77 -6.92 8.32 -5.28
N LEU A 78 -6.83 9.65 -5.17
CA LEU A 78 -5.59 10.34 -4.82
C LEU A 78 -5.16 10.04 -3.38
N TYR A 79 -6.11 9.97 -2.44
CA TYR A 79 -5.84 9.55 -1.08
C TYR A 79 -5.31 8.10 -1.04
N ALA A 80 -6.00 7.17 -1.70
CA ALA A 80 -5.60 5.77 -1.79
C ALA A 80 -4.27 5.57 -2.55
N TYR A 81 -3.99 6.40 -3.57
CA TYR A 81 -2.72 6.43 -4.29
C TYR A 81 -1.55 6.71 -3.33
N ASN A 82 -1.70 7.74 -2.49
CA ASN A 82 -0.66 8.13 -1.56
C ASN A 82 -0.39 7.03 -0.53
N ILE A 83 -1.44 6.46 0.08
CA ILE A 83 -1.30 5.31 1.01
C ILE A 83 -0.58 4.16 0.33
N SER A 84 -1.03 3.76 -0.87
CA SER A 84 -0.45 2.64 -1.60
C SER A 84 1.02 2.88 -1.99
N SER A 85 1.39 4.12 -2.28
CA SER A 85 2.75 4.49 -2.70
C SER A 85 3.75 4.51 -1.53
N ILE A 86 3.30 4.93 -0.34
CA ILE A 86 4.17 5.01 0.86
C ILE A 86 4.13 3.74 1.71
N GLY A 87 3.09 2.89 1.55
CA GLY A 87 2.83 1.76 2.43
C GLY A 87 3.95 0.74 2.49
N ILE A 88 4.49 0.35 1.34
CA ILE A 88 5.59 -0.62 1.27
C ILE A 88 6.87 -0.06 1.96
N PRO A 89 7.37 1.15 1.61
CA PRO A 89 8.48 1.79 2.32
C PRO A 89 8.27 1.86 3.84
N PHE A 90 7.09 2.28 4.31
CA PHE A 90 6.80 2.40 5.73
C PHE A 90 6.76 1.04 6.44
N SER A 91 6.28 0.00 5.75
CA SER A 91 6.34 -1.37 6.27
C SER A 91 7.80 -1.82 6.48
N PHE A 92 8.73 -1.48 5.57
CA PHE A 92 10.16 -1.75 5.76
C PHE A 92 10.78 -0.94 6.91
N VAL A 93 10.36 0.31 7.08
CA VAL A 93 10.77 1.14 8.23
C VAL A 93 10.30 0.49 9.54
N ALA A 94 9.06 0.01 9.61
CA ALA A 94 8.54 -0.67 10.79
C ALA A 94 9.37 -1.92 11.17
N ILE A 95 9.79 -2.73 10.19
CA ILE A 95 10.69 -3.87 10.44
C ILE A 95 12.04 -3.41 10.97
N SER A 96 12.60 -2.37 10.36
CA SER A 96 13.92 -1.83 10.72
C SER A 96 13.91 -1.28 12.14
N VAL A 97 12.88 -0.51 12.50
CA VAL A 97 12.64 -0.01 13.86
C VAL A 97 12.50 -1.17 14.84
N HIS A 98 11.66 -2.16 14.54
CA HIS A 98 11.49 -3.33 15.41
C HIS A 98 12.84 -4.03 15.67
N ARG A 99 13.63 -4.30 14.63
CA ARG A 99 14.94 -4.95 14.76
C ARG A 99 15.93 -4.09 15.54
N TYR A 100 16.00 -2.80 15.24
CA TYR A 100 16.89 -1.85 15.91
C TYR A 100 16.66 -1.82 17.43
N PHE A 101 15.40 -1.66 17.86
CA PHE A 101 15.05 -1.65 19.28
C PHE A 101 15.26 -3.00 19.96
N SER A 102 15.03 -4.11 19.25
CA SER A 102 15.26 -5.46 19.77
C SER A 102 16.76 -5.74 20.03
N ILE A 103 17.64 -5.17 19.21
CA ILE A 103 19.11 -5.31 19.35
C ILE A 103 19.65 -4.37 20.44
N ILE A 104 19.31 -3.08 20.39
CA ILE A 104 19.85 -2.10 21.34
C ILE A 104 19.35 -2.37 22.75
N TYR A 105 18.03 -2.59 22.89
CA TYR A 105 17.41 -2.87 24.19
C TYR A 105 17.28 -4.37 24.44
N HIS A 106 18.35 -5.13 24.16
CA HIS A 106 18.36 -6.59 24.27
C HIS A 106 17.97 -7.13 25.66
N THR A 107 18.21 -6.36 26.73
CA THR A 107 17.85 -6.69 28.12
C THR A 107 16.38 -6.48 28.45
N LYS A 108 15.67 -5.64 27.68
CA LYS A 108 14.26 -5.31 27.91
C LYS A 108 13.37 -6.30 27.17
N ARG A 109 12.68 -7.17 27.91
CA ARG A 109 11.77 -8.19 27.34
C ARG A 109 10.66 -7.62 26.47
N PHE A 110 10.21 -6.39 26.76
CA PHE A 110 9.13 -5.71 26.03
C PHE A 110 9.36 -5.69 24.51
N PHE A 111 10.56 -5.33 24.04
CA PHE A 111 10.89 -5.24 22.60
C PHE A 111 10.98 -6.59 21.87
N LYS A 112 10.77 -7.71 22.59
CA LYS A 112 10.72 -9.07 22.05
C LYS A 112 9.31 -9.68 22.11
N THR A 113 8.32 -8.92 22.59
CA THR A 113 6.93 -9.35 22.71
C THR A 113 6.14 -9.15 21.42
N LYS A 114 5.04 -9.90 21.27
CA LYS A 114 4.07 -9.68 20.18
C LYS A 114 3.41 -8.30 20.26
N GLN A 115 3.27 -7.75 21.47
CA GLN A 115 2.69 -6.41 21.67
C GLN A 115 3.54 -5.33 21.00
N TRP A 116 4.87 -5.41 21.10
CA TRP A 116 5.75 -4.46 20.40
C TRP A 116 5.63 -4.55 18.88
N ILE A 117 5.50 -5.76 18.32
CA ILE A 117 5.24 -5.97 16.89
C ILE A 117 3.92 -5.30 16.48
N ILE A 118 2.84 -5.51 17.24
CA ILE A 118 1.53 -4.89 16.98
C ILE A 118 1.65 -3.37 17.02
N ILE A 119 2.34 -2.81 18.02
CA ILE A 119 2.56 -1.35 18.12
C ILE A 119 3.29 -0.81 16.88
N CYS A 120 4.33 -1.52 16.39
CA CYS A 120 5.05 -1.10 15.18
C CYS A 120 4.18 -1.13 13.93
N ILE A 121 3.32 -2.15 13.78
CA ILE A 121 2.40 -2.26 12.64
C ILE A 121 1.32 -1.17 12.74
N SER A 122 0.69 -1.04 13.91
CA SER A 122 -0.35 -0.03 14.12
C SER A 122 0.19 1.39 13.93
N SER A 123 1.39 1.69 14.41
CA SER A 123 2.00 3.02 14.22
C SER A 123 2.29 3.30 12.75
N GLN A 124 2.74 2.31 11.99
CA GLN A 124 2.90 2.41 10.53
C GLN A 124 1.58 2.76 9.85
N TRP A 125 0.52 1.97 10.04
CA TRP A 125 -0.79 2.24 9.43
C TRP A 125 -1.37 3.60 9.82
N ILE A 126 -1.31 3.97 11.11
CA ILE A 126 -1.79 5.27 11.59
C ILE A 126 -1.01 6.41 10.91
N THR A 127 0.31 6.28 10.81
CA THR A 127 1.15 7.32 10.20
C THR A 127 0.84 7.49 8.71
N GLU A 128 0.65 6.39 7.98
CA GLU A 128 0.27 6.42 6.56
C GLU A 128 -1.07 7.12 6.33
N LEU A 129 -2.06 6.83 7.16
CA LEU A 129 -3.39 7.46 7.11
C LEU A 129 -3.31 8.96 7.40
N ILE A 130 -2.58 9.36 8.44
CA ILE A 130 -2.43 10.76 8.84
C ILE A 130 -1.69 11.57 7.76
N ILE A 131 -0.57 11.05 7.25
CA ILE A 131 0.23 11.73 6.21
C ILE A 131 -0.57 11.88 4.91
N SER A 132 -1.46 10.92 4.61
CA SER A 132 -2.27 10.96 3.39
C SER A 132 -3.52 11.83 3.52
N LEU A 133 -3.97 12.15 4.75
CA LEU A 133 -5.22 12.90 5.00
C LEU A 133 -5.32 14.25 4.28
N PRO A 134 -4.26 15.08 4.17
CA PRO A 134 -4.32 16.36 3.46
C PRO A 134 -4.76 16.22 1.99
N PHE A 135 -4.49 15.09 1.34
CA PHE A 135 -4.87 14.85 -0.06
C PHE A 135 -6.36 14.63 -0.25
N LEU A 136 -7.07 14.22 0.80
CA LEU A 136 -8.53 14.09 0.81
C LEU A 136 -9.21 15.47 0.96
N LEU A 137 -8.59 16.39 1.70
CA LEU A 137 -9.14 17.71 2.02
C LEU A 137 -8.74 18.79 1.00
N ARG A 138 -7.80 18.49 0.10
CA ARG A 138 -7.33 19.43 -0.90
C ARG A 138 -8.43 19.73 -1.92
N LYS A 139 -9.18 20.82 -1.71
CA LYS A 139 -10.11 21.39 -2.70
C LYS A 139 -9.31 21.96 -3.89
N GLY A 140 -8.95 21.10 -4.84
CA GLY A 140 -8.32 21.50 -6.10
C GLY A 140 -9.38 21.58 -7.19
N GLN A 141 -9.46 22.70 -7.91
CA GLN A 141 -10.35 22.86 -9.07
C GLN A 141 -10.13 21.73 -10.06
N VAL A 142 -11.11 20.84 -10.20
CA VAL A 142 -11.22 19.95 -11.35
C VAL A 142 -11.43 20.86 -12.55
N SER A 143 -10.35 21.19 -13.27
CA SER A 143 -10.44 21.89 -14.54
C SER A 143 -11.14 20.92 -15.50
N ILE A 144 -12.47 21.01 -15.54
CA ILE A 144 -13.27 20.55 -16.66
C ILE A 144 -12.81 21.43 -17.82
N ARG A 145 -11.76 20.98 -18.53
CA ARG A 145 -11.48 21.50 -19.86
C ARG A 145 -12.70 21.08 -20.68
N LYS A 146 -13.68 21.97 -20.76
CA LYS A 146 -14.77 21.90 -21.75
C LYS A 146 -14.07 21.86 -23.11
N LEU A 147 -13.86 20.65 -23.63
CA LEU A 147 -13.61 20.43 -25.04
C LEU A 147 -14.92 20.81 -25.75
N PHE A 148 -14.97 22.06 -26.18
CA PHE A 148 -15.73 22.45 -27.37
C PHE A 148 -15.03 21.87 -28.60
#